data_AF-A0A1E4FHW3-F1
#
_entry.id   AF-A0A1E4FHW3-F1
#
_cell.length_a   1.000
_cell.length_b   1.000
_cell.length_c   1.000
_cell.angle_alpha   90.00
_cell.angle_beta   90.00
_cell.angle_gamma   90.00
#
_symmetry.space_group_name_H-M   'P 1'
#
loop_
_entity.id
_entity.type
_entity.pdbx_description
1 polymer ?
#
loop_
_entity_poly.entity_id
_entity_poly.type
_entity_poly.pdbx_seq_one_letter_code
_entity_poly.pdbx_strand_id
1 'polypeptide(L)'
;MGQSMSDLDQSETHRTTLPVVTGEAGPRPSLARSAPAAAFVSQLIAARDRLSPQRARHSDSPAGAVGAYGRGARMAERRMPHGYRKTMLV
;
A
#
# COMPACT_ATOMS: atom_id res chain seq x y z
N MET A 1 26.94 11.36 36.93
CA MET A 1 26.37 10.70 35.73
C MET A 1 25.39 9.65 36.21
N GLY A 2 24.10 9.87 35.99
CA GLY A 2 23.02 8.99 36.47
C GLY A 2 21.69 9.66 36.17
N GLN A 3 21.33 9.74 34.88
CA GLN A 3 20.01 10.22 34.49
C GLN A 3 18.99 9.11 34.79
N SER A 4 18.00 9.51 35.57
CA SER A 4 16.92 8.74 36.17
C SER A 4 16.09 7.99 35.12
N MET A 5 15.75 6.74 35.44
CA MET A 5 14.81 5.83 34.75
C MET A 5 13.34 6.35 34.73
N SER A 6 13.11 7.65 34.90
CA SER A 6 11.77 8.24 35.04
C SER A 6 11.13 8.72 33.74
N ASP A 7 11.83 8.67 32.60
CA ASP A 7 11.30 9.16 31.31
C ASP A 7 10.52 8.11 30.49
N LEU A 8 10.47 6.86 30.94
CA LEU A 8 9.76 5.79 30.24
C LEU A 8 8.23 5.79 30.49
N ASP A 9 7.75 6.52 31.50
CA ASP A 9 6.33 6.52 31.90
C ASP A 9 5.48 7.55 31.13
N GLN A 10 6.10 8.37 30.26
CA GLN A 10 5.42 9.49 29.60
C GLN A 10 4.79 9.15 28.23
N SER A 11 4.71 7.87 27.86
CA SER A 11 4.04 7.45 26.61
C SER A 11 2.54 7.14 26.81
N GLU A 12 1.88 7.86 27.72
CA GLU A 12 0.44 7.79 27.86
C GLU A 12 -0.20 8.52 26.67
N THR A 13 -0.55 7.75 25.64
CA THR A 13 -1.28 8.28 24.48
C THR A 13 -2.62 8.80 24.96
N HIS A 14 -2.76 10.12 25.03
CA HIS A 14 -3.97 10.81 25.43
C HIS A 14 -5.13 10.32 24.54
N ARG A 15 -5.94 9.40 25.07
CA ARG A 15 -7.04 8.80 24.32
C ARG A 15 -8.09 9.88 24.10
N THR A 16 -8.11 10.44 22.90
CA THR A 16 -9.21 11.32 22.46
C THR A 16 -10.50 10.52 22.56
N THR A 17 -11.36 10.86 23.52
CA THR A 17 -12.73 10.34 23.63
C THR A 17 -13.56 10.93 22.52
N LEU A 18 -13.40 10.38 21.32
CA LEU A 18 -14.31 10.62 20.21
C LEU A 18 -15.69 10.06 20.62
N PRO A 19 -16.78 10.79 20.38
CA PRO A 19 -18.11 10.26 20.63
C PRO A 19 -18.32 9.01 19.78
N VAL A 20 -18.36 7.86 20.45
CA VAL A 20 -18.73 6.58 19.84
C VAL A 20 -20.25 6.48 19.91
N VAL A 21 -20.88 6.22 18.77
CA VAL A 21 -22.33 5.97 18.71
C VAL A 21 -22.60 4.64 19.42
N THR A 22 -23.18 4.68 20.63
CA THR A 22 -23.52 3.51 21.46
C THR A 22 -24.93 2.95 21.17
N GLY A 23 -25.55 3.36 20.06
CA GLY A 23 -26.88 2.91 19.65
C GLY A 23 -26.84 1.61 18.82
N GLU A 24 -28.01 1.05 18.57
CA GLU A 24 -28.17 -0.07 17.64
C GLU A 24 -27.55 0.28 16.28
N ALA A 25 -26.74 -0.63 15.73
CA ALA A 25 -26.05 -0.40 14.47
C ALA A 25 -27.10 -0.23 13.35
N GLY A 26 -27.34 1.02 12.95
CA GLY A 26 -28.22 1.33 11.83
C GLY A 26 -27.78 0.56 10.57
N PRO A 27 -28.71 0.25 9.65
CA PRO A 27 -28.40 -0.51 8.45
C PRO A 27 -27.26 0.19 7.69
N ARG A 28 -26.09 -0.44 7.67
CA ARG A 28 -24.96 0.03 6.87
C ARG A 28 -25.44 0.10 5.42
N PRO A 29 -25.36 1.27 4.75
CA PRO A 29 -25.72 1.33 3.33
C PRO A 29 -24.85 0.30 2.60
N SER A 30 -25.50 -0.71 2.04
CA SER A 30 -24.82 -1.78 1.33
C SER A 30 -24.08 -1.19 0.13
N LEU A 31 -22.87 -1.70 -0.14
CA LEU A 31 -22.08 -1.32 -1.31
C LEU A 31 -22.89 -1.48 -2.63
N ALA A 32 -23.88 -2.37 -2.62
CA ALA A 32 -24.83 -2.59 -3.71
C ALA A 32 -25.75 -1.39 -3.99
N ARG A 33 -26.09 -0.56 -2.99
CA ARG A 33 -26.96 0.62 -3.17
C ARG A 33 -26.24 1.76 -3.92
N SER A 34 -24.91 1.74 -3.96
CA SER A 34 -24.07 2.72 -4.66
C SER A 34 -23.21 2.09 -5.77
N ALA A 35 -23.57 0.91 -6.26
CA ALA A 35 -22.81 0.28 -7.33
C ALA A 35 -22.92 1.14 -8.59
N PRO A 36 -21.81 1.70 -9.10
CA PRO A 36 -21.85 2.53 -10.30
C PRO A 36 -22.35 1.71 -11.49
N ALA A 37 -23.17 2.32 -12.34
CA ALA A 37 -23.66 1.67 -13.55
C ALA A 37 -22.49 1.16 -14.40
N ALA A 38 -22.61 -0.03 -15.00
CA ALA A 38 -21.55 -0.62 -15.82
C ALA A 38 -21.06 0.31 -16.93
N ALA A 39 -21.96 1.08 -17.55
CA ALA A 39 -21.62 2.09 -18.54
C ALA A 39 -20.69 3.19 -17.99
N PHE A 40 -20.93 3.64 -16.76
CA PHE A 40 -20.07 4.62 -16.09
C PHE A 40 -18.68 4.03 -15.80
N VAL A 41 -18.62 2.79 -15.31
CA VAL A 41 -17.33 2.11 -15.05
C VAL A 41 -16.54 1.95 -16.35
N SER A 42 -17.19 1.56 -17.44
CA SER A 42 -16.54 1.44 -18.75
C SER A 42 -16.01 2.78 -19.26
N GLN A 43 -16.78 3.86 -19.11
CA GLN A 43 -16.32 5.21 -19.48
C GLN A 43 -15.15 5.68 -18.60
N LEU A 44 -15.17 5.38 -17.31
CA LEU A 44 -14.09 5.70 -16.39
C LEU A 44 -12.79 4.99 -16.74
N ILE A 45 -12.85 3.70 -17.09
CA ILE A 45 -11.68 2.93 -17.53
C ILE A 45 -11.13 3.51 -18.85
N ALA A 46 -12.01 3.76 -19.83
CA ALA A 46 -11.59 4.36 -21.10
C ALA A 46 -10.98 5.77 -20.93
N ALA A 47 -11.49 6.57 -19.99
CA ALA A 47 -10.93 7.88 -19.66
C ALA A 47 -9.58 7.77 -18.94
N ARG A 48 -9.42 6.77 -18.06
CA ARG A 48 -8.17 6.48 -17.36
C ARG A 48 -7.04 6.14 -18.33
N ASP A 49 -7.32 5.35 -19.37
CA ASP A 49 -6.32 4.97 -20.38
C ASP A 49 -5.79 6.16 -21.19
N ARG A 50 -6.60 7.22 -21.33
CA ARG A 50 -6.21 8.45 -22.04
C ARG A 50 -5.43 9.44 -21.17
N LEU A 51 -5.43 9.24 -19.85
CA LEU A 51 -4.76 10.14 -18.93
C LEU A 51 -3.25 9.93 -19.03
N SER A 52 -2.47 11.01 -19.08
CA SER A 52 -1.01 10.91 -19.04
C SER A 52 -0.59 10.22 -17.74
N PRO A 53 0.37 9.27 -17.79
CA PRO A 53 0.77 8.51 -16.61
C PRO A 53 1.36 9.45 -15.57
N GLN A 54 0.57 9.77 -14.54
CA GLN A 54 0.94 10.70 -13.46
C GLN A 54 2.18 10.24 -12.68
N ARG A 55 2.49 8.93 -12.73
CA ARG A 55 3.76 8.35 -12.27
C ARG A 55 4.20 7.27 -13.24
N ALA A 56 5.02 7.63 -14.22
CA ALA A 56 5.65 6.65 -15.14
C ALA A 56 6.38 5.50 -14.41
N ARG A 57 6.82 5.72 -13.16
CA ARG A 57 7.48 4.70 -12.32
C ARG A 57 6.51 3.63 -11.74
N HIS A 58 5.21 3.89 -11.71
CA HIS A 58 4.18 3.03 -11.11
C HIS A 58 3.12 2.56 -12.11
N SER A 59 3.32 2.75 -13.41
CA SER A 59 2.49 2.07 -14.39
C SER A 59 2.96 0.61 -14.46
N ASP A 60 2.23 -0.28 -13.79
CA ASP A 60 2.32 -1.73 -13.97
C ASP A 60 1.86 -2.09 -15.38
N SER A 61 2.70 -1.76 -16.37
CA SER A 61 2.56 -2.30 -17.72
C SER A 61 2.83 -3.80 -17.64
N PRO A 62 2.09 -4.65 -18.39
CA PRO A 62 2.39 -6.08 -18.50
C PRO A 62 3.87 -6.35 -18.85
N ALA A 63 4.48 -5.52 -19.70
CA ALA A 63 5.91 -5.59 -20.01
C ALA A 63 6.81 -5.30 -18.80
N GLY A 64 6.38 -4.37 -17.93
CA GLY A 64 7.04 -4.07 -16.66
C GLY A 64 6.93 -5.20 -15.64
N ALA A 65 5.81 -5.93 -15.63
CA ALA A 65 5.58 -7.08 -14.76
C ALA A 65 6.51 -8.25 -15.11
N VAL A 66 6.65 -8.57 -16.40
CA VAL A 66 7.59 -9.60 -16.87
C VAL A 66 9.03 -9.27 -16.46
N GLY A 67 9.44 -8.00 -16.59
CA GLY A 67 10.78 -7.56 -16.18
C GLY A 67 10.97 -7.35 -14.67
N ALA A 68 9.90 -7.43 -13.86
CA ALA A 68 9.95 -7.09 -12.44
C ALA A 68 10.86 -8.05 -11.65
N TYR A 69 10.73 -9.36 -11.88
CA TYR A 69 11.57 -10.37 -11.22
C TYR A 69 13.05 -10.22 -11.57
N GLY A 70 13.38 -9.97 -12.85
CA GLY A 70 14.75 -9.72 -13.29
C GLY A 70 15.34 -8.45 -12.65
N ARG A 71 14.57 -7.37 -12.58
CA ARG A 71 14.99 -6.13 -11.90
C ARG A 71 15.20 -6.36 -10.40
N GLY A 72 14.30 -7.08 -9.74
CA GLY A 72 14.43 -7.44 -8.33
C GLY A 72 15.67 -8.29 -8.07
N ALA A 73 15.92 -9.30 -8.92
CA ALA A 73 17.09 -10.17 -8.82
C ALA A 73 18.41 -9.38 -8.93
N ARG A 74 18.52 -8.46 -9.89
CA ARG A 74 19.70 -7.60 -10.07
C ARG A 74 19.91 -6.64 -8.90
N MET A 75 18.82 -6.11 -8.33
CA MET A 75 18.90 -5.25 -7.14
C MET A 75 19.36 -6.02 -5.91
N ALA A 76 18.86 -7.25 -5.73
CA ALA A 76 19.28 -8.13 -4.65
C ALA A 76 20.77 -8.49 -4.77
N GLU A 77 21.23 -8.83 -5.98
CA GLU A 77 22.65 -9.12 -6.25
C GLU A 77 23.56 -7.93 -5.92
N ARG A 78 23.21 -6.71 -6.37
CA ARG A 78 24.01 -5.52 -6.08
C ARG A 78 24.09 -5.19 -4.59
N ARG A 79 23.11 -5.64 -3.79
CA ARG A 79 23.02 -5.40 -2.35
C ARG A 79 23.55 -6.56 -1.52
N MET A 80 24.04 -7.64 -2.14
CA MET A 80 24.62 -8.74 -1.40
C MET A 80 25.92 -8.30 -0.71
N PRO A 81 26.10 -8.61 0.59
CA PRO A 81 27.37 -8.40 1.26
C PRO A 81 28.48 -9.22 0.61
N HIS A 82 29.71 -8.73 0.69
CA HIS A 82 30.86 -9.44 0.18
C HIS A 82 30.98 -10.85 0.80
N GLY A 83 31.20 -11.86 -0.04
CA GLY A 83 31.35 -13.26 0.39
C GLY A 83 30.05 -14.08 0.38
N TYR A 84 28.87 -13.46 0.23
CA TYR A 84 27.62 -14.20 0.05
C TYR A 84 27.57 -14.89 -1.32
N ARG A 85 27.11 -16.14 -1.34
CA ARG A 85 26.90 -16.93 -2.57
C ARG A 85 25.41 -17.13 -2.82
N LYS A 86 24.97 -16.98 -4.07
CA LYS A 86 23.58 -17.22 -4.49
C LYS A 86 23.47 -18.61 -5.11
N THR A 87 22.49 -19.39 -4.68
CA THR A 87 22.10 -20.65 -5.33
C THR A 87 21.05 -20.33 -6.39
N MET A 88 21.28 -20.75 -7.64
CA MET A 88 20.25 -20.68 -8.69
C MET A 88 19.46 -21.98 -8.71
N LEU A 89 18.14 -21.87 -8.73
CA LEU A 89 17.24 -22.99 -9.01
C LEU A 89 16.99 -23.00 -10.52
N VAL A 90 17.27 -24.14 -11.17
CA VAL A 90 17.03 -24.38 -12.60
C VAL A 90 15.73 -25.14 -12.76
#